data_AF-A0A550I8U8-F1
#
_entry.id   AF-A0A550I8U8-F1
#
_cell.length_a   1.000
_cell.length_b   1.000
_cell.length_c   1.000
_cell.angle_alpha   90.00
_cell.angle_beta   90.00
_cell.angle_gamma   90.00
#
_symmetry.space_group_name_H-M   'P 1'
#
loop_
_entity.id
_entity.type
_entity.pdbx_description
1 polymer ?
#
loop_
_entity_poly.entity_id
_entity_poly.type
_entity_poly.pdbx_seq_one_letter_code
_entity_poly.pdbx_strand_id
1 'polypeptide(L)' 'MEYFNFEKLEVYNKSILFTDLVYRITRGFPREEIYGLTTQFKRAANSISSYC' A
#
# COMPACT_ATOMS: atom_id res chain seq x y z
N MET A 1 -14.96 -15.42 9.26
CA MET A 1 -14.20 -14.70 8.23
C MET A 1 -13.50 -15.76 7.41
N GLU A 2 -13.82 -15.82 6.12
CA GLU A 2 -13.22 -16.80 5.21
C GLU A 2 -11.77 -16.36 4.96
N TYR A 3 -10.80 -17.26 5.16
CA TYR A 3 -9.39 -16.99 4.91
C TYR A 3 -9.07 -17.32 3.47
N PHE A 4 -8.44 -16.39 2.77
CA PHE A 4 -8.02 -16.65 1.40
C PHE A 4 -6.63 -17.30 1.38
N ASN A 5 -6.40 -18.23 0.46
CA ASN A 5 -5.12 -18.94 0.39
C ASN A 5 -3.92 -18.02 0.10
N PHE A 6 -4.14 -16.89 -0.59
CA PHE A 6 -3.09 -15.91 -0.89
C PHE A 6 -2.55 -15.20 0.37
N GLU A 7 -3.33 -15.14 1.45
CA GLU A 7 -2.92 -14.47 2.69
C GLU A 7 -1.75 -15.17 3.39
N LYS A 8 -1.51 -16.45 3.06
CA LYS A 8 -0.36 -17.23 3.53
C LYS A 8 0.93 -16.97 2.73
N LEU A 9 0.83 -16.32 1.57
CA LEU A 9 1.98 -16.05 0.73
C LEU A 9 2.86 -14.99 1.41
N GLU A 10 4.15 -15.26 1.51
CA GLU A 10 5.11 -14.30 2.07
C GLU A 10 5.11 -13.00 1.25
N VAL A 11 4.94 -13.10 -0.07
CA VAL A 11 4.87 -11.93 -0.97
C VAL A 11 3.65 -11.05 -0.69
N TYR A 12 2.49 -11.64 -0.38
CA TYR A 12 1.30 -10.89 0.01
C TYR A 12 1.53 -10.17 1.35
N ASN A 13 2.11 -10.85 2.34
CA ASN A 13 2.43 -10.21 3.62
C ASN A 13 3.43 -9.05 3.44
N LYS A 14 4.45 -9.22 2.59
CA LYS A 14 5.41 -8.15 2.25
C LYS A 14 4.75 -6.99 1.51
N SER A 15 3.79 -7.24 0.61
CA SER A 15 3.09 -6.17 -0.11
C SER A 15 2.22 -5.33 0.82
N ILE A 16 1.55 -5.95 1.80
CA ILE A 16 0.79 -5.23 2.83
C ILE A 16 1.72 -4.35 3.69
N LEU A 17 2.86 -4.88 4.13
CA LEU A 17 3.86 -4.10 4.88
C LEU A 17 4.43 -2.93 4.07
N PHE A 18 4.68 -3.16 2.77
CA PHE A 18 5.12 -2.11 1.85
C PHE A 18 4.07 -1.01 1.71
N THR A 19 2.79 -1.37 1.57
CA THR A 19 1.69 -0.41 1.54
C THR A 19 1.65 0.45 2.81
N ASP A 20 1.76 -0.16 4.00
CA ASP A 20 1.82 0.61 5.25
C ASP A 20 3.02 1.56 5.30
N LEU A 21 4.19 1.12 4.83
CA LEU A 21 5.37 1.99 4.71
C LEU A 21 5.12 3.19 3.81
N VAL A 22 4.50 3.00 2.64
CA VAL A 22 4.15 4.11 1.72
C VAL A 22 3.16 5.07 2.38
N TYR A 23 2.16 4.55 3.10
CA TYR A 23 1.22 5.38 3.85
C TYR A 23 1.93 6.18 4.96
N ARG A 24 2.95 5.61 5.63
CA ARG A 24 3.76 6.32 6.64
C ARG A 24 4.60 7.44 6.01
N ILE A 25 5.29 7.17 4.91
CA ILE A 25 6.16 8.14 4.24
C ILE A 25 5.33 9.31 3.67
N THR A 26 4.22 9.01 2.98
CA THR A 26 3.39 10.03 2.35
C THR A 26 2.69 10.97 3.35
N ARG A 27 2.61 10.61 4.65
CA ARG A 27 2.15 11.55 5.70
C ARG A 27 3.10 12.73 5.92
N GLY A 28 4.37 12.61 5.53
CA GLY A 28 5.35 13.69 5.62
C GLY A 28 5.32 14.66 4.43
N PHE A 29 4.47 14.43 3.42
CA PHE A 29 4.42 15.29 2.25
C PHE A 29 3.73 16.64 2.57
N PRO A 30 4.07 17.71 1.84
CA PRO A 30 3.37 18.99 1.94
C PRO A 30 1.86 18.82 1.70
N ARG A 31 1.03 19.69 2.28
CA ARG A 31 -0.44 19.60 2.16
C ARG A 31 -0.91 19.77 0.71
N GLU A 32 -0.14 20.48 -0.09
CA GLU A 32 -0.40 20.71 -1.50
C GLU A 32 -0.34 19.40 -2.32
N GLU A 33 0.38 18.38 -1.81
CA GLU A 33 0.58 17.09 -2.47
C GLU A 33 -0.45 16.02 -2.09
N ILE A 34 -1.48 16.36 -1.30
CA ILE A 34 -2.51 15.40 -0.86
C ILE A 34 -3.20 14.73 -2.06
N TYR A 35 -3.59 15.53 -3.05
CA TYR A 35 -4.27 15.05 -4.26
C TYR A 35 -3.29 14.74 -5.42
N GLY A 36 -2.03 15.16 -5.29
CA GLY A 36 -0.94 14.88 -6.23
C GLY A 36 -0.19 13.61 -5.84
N LEU A 37 1.06 13.78 -5.39
CA LEU A 37 1.97 12.66 -5.12
C LEU A 37 1.39 11.69 -4.07
N THR A 38 0.78 12.19 -2.99
CA THR A 38 0.26 11.33 -1.91
C THR A 38 -0.74 10.30 -2.44
N THR A 39 -1.69 10.74 -3.27
CA THR A 39 -2.72 9.86 -3.82
C THR A 39 -2.13 8.88 -4.83
N GLN A 40 -1.20 9.33 -5.69
CA GLN A 40 -0.56 8.47 -6.68
C GLN A 40 0.29 7.36 -6.04
N PHE A 41 1.09 7.70 -5.02
CA PHE A 41 1.90 6.72 -4.30
C PHE A 41 1.04 5.67 -3.57
N LYS A 42 -0.02 6.10 -2.87
CA LYS A 42 -0.93 5.18 -2.18
C LYS A 42 -1.62 4.22 -3.16
N ARG A 43 -2.07 4.72 -4.31
CA ARG A 43 -2.71 3.89 -5.35
C ARG A 43 -1.74 2.87 -5.95
N ALA A 44 -0.52 3.28 -6.25
CA ALA A 44 0.51 2.38 -6.78
C ALA A 44 0.91 1.30 -5.76
N ALA A 45 1.00 1.64 -4.47
CA ALA A 45 1.29 0.67 -3.42
C ALA A 45 0.15 -0.35 -3.25
N ASN A 46 -1.10 0.14 -3.19
CA ASN A 46 -2.28 -0.72 -3.07
C ASN A 46 -2.43 -1.67 -4.27
N SER A 47 -2.04 -1.27 -5.48
CA SER A 47 -2.13 -2.18 -6.63
C SER A 47 -1.22 -3.40 -6.45
N ILE A 48 -0.04 -3.25 -5.84
CA ILE A 48 0.86 -4.38 -5.60
C ILE A 48 0.21 -5.43 -4.69
N SER A 49 -0.46 -5.01 -3.62
CA SER A 49 -1.18 -5.93 -2.73
C SER A 49 -2.40 -6.57 -3.38
N SER A 50 -3.06 -5.88 -4.32
CA SER A 50 -4.23 -6.42 -5.02
C SER A 50 -3.88 -7.48 -6.09
N TYR A 51 -2.65 -7.48 -6.60
CA TYR A 51 -2.18 -8.43 -7.62
C TYR A 51 -1.30 -9.56 -7.05
N CYS A 52 -1.03 -9.57 -5.74
CA CYS A 52 -0.40 -10.69 -5.03
C CYS A 52 -1.46 -11.64 -4.47
#